data_AF-A0A936USG5-F1
#
_entry.id   AF-A0A936USG5-F1
#
_cell.length_a   1.000
_cell.length_b   1.000
_cell.length_c   1.000
_cell.angle_alpha   90.00
_cell.angle_beta   90.00
_cell.angle_gamma   90.00
#
_symmetry.space_group_name_H-M   'P 1'
#
loop_
_entity.id
_entity.type
_entity.pdbx_description
1 polymer ?
#
loop_
_entity_poly.entity_id
_entity_poly.type
_entity_poly.pdbx_seq_one_letter_code
_entity_poly.pdbx_strand_id
1 'polypeptide(L)'
;MLLGSLGPTRFNVGEIKQLVSFVANHAALARLGTDTGLFSVDPWCDRPPTYAVRNTAKERSVTLCTHDLVQILDNAETNLTPRLREDLRRYWSSEQVRSEYHQRTDDRVEIVFGLEAAHQLLTGCVDDDDFLGHLGARDAGQRVIAQTPIELHSATCVDRSPSGAKLQMAGAPDTLRPGELVTLLMTGEPQCRLGIVRWTQLTPKLDSVAGVQWLPDSCRPCGTAVVAGKRAVTPYFRSFLIPTAPSQGPWELIAPTRILKPGDHLHLITHEGEMNLSVTTVVDMTFHVSRFHTAP
;
A
#
# COMPACT_ATOMS: atom_id res chain seq x y z
N MET A 1 1.85 8.75 22.00
CA MET A 1 0.88 9.69 21.42
C MET A 1 1.25 10.10 19.99
N LEU A 2 2.33 10.87 19.77
CA LEU A 2 2.71 11.36 18.43
C LEU A 2 2.94 10.25 17.38
N LEU A 3 3.61 9.16 17.74
CA LEU A 3 3.75 8.01 16.83
C LEU A 3 2.40 7.36 16.49
N GLY A 4 1.45 7.39 17.42
CA GLY A 4 0.11 6.85 17.22
C GLY A 4 -0.72 7.66 16.22
N SER A 5 -0.46 8.97 16.08
CA SER A 5 -1.19 9.81 15.09
C SER A 5 -0.77 9.56 13.65
N LEU A 6 0.35 8.86 13.43
CA LEU A 6 0.89 8.54 12.11
C LEU A 6 0.43 7.19 11.55
N GLY A 7 -0.18 6.33 12.39
CA GLY A 7 -0.50 4.95 12.01
C GLY A 7 0.77 4.10 11.82
N PRO A 8 1.34 3.55 12.90
CA PRO A 8 2.68 2.95 12.88
C PRO A 8 2.85 1.76 11.93
N THR A 9 1.75 1.10 11.51
CA THR A 9 1.75 -0.01 10.54
C THR A 9 2.20 0.40 9.13
N ARG A 10 2.33 1.71 8.86
CA ARG A 10 2.75 2.24 7.55
C ARG A 10 4.26 2.28 7.36
N PHE A 11 5.03 2.11 8.42
CA PHE A 11 6.48 2.32 8.42
C PHE A 11 7.22 1.01 8.68
N ASN A 12 8.35 0.82 8.01
CA ASN A 12 9.24 -0.30 8.29
C ASN A 12 10.04 -0.07 9.59
N VAL A 13 10.73 -1.11 10.08
CA VAL A 13 11.48 -1.04 11.36
C VAL A 13 12.56 0.06 11.37
N GLY A 14 13.23 0.31 10.24
CA GLY A 14 14.24 1.36 10.12
C GLY A 14 13.63 2.75 10.19
N GLU A 15 12.49 2.94 9.53
CA GLU A 15 11.70 4.16 9.57
C GLU A 15 11.14 4.43 10.96
N ILE A 16 10.62 3.41 11.64
CA ILE A 16 10.16 3.52 13.04
C ILE A 16 11.30 3.99 13.95
N LYS A 17 12.52 3.47 13.77
CA LYS A 17 13.69 3.94 14.54
C LYS A 17 14.00 5.42 14.30
N GLN A 18 13.97 5.86 13.05
CA GLN A 18 14.15 7.28 12.70
C GLN A 18 13.05 8.15 13.32
N LEU A 19 11.79 7.72 13.23
CA LEU A 19 10.64 8.42 13.81
C LEU A 19 10.73 8.50 15.34
N VAL A 20 11.10 7.41 16.01
CA VAL A 20 11.31 7.38 17.47
C VAL A 20 12.42 8.34 17.86
N SER A 21 13.55 8.33 17.14
CA SER A 21 14.67 9.25 17.41
C SER A 21 14.26 10.71 17.20
N PHE A 22 13.54 11.02 16.12
CA PHE A 22 13.06 12.37 15.84
C PHE A 22 12.12 12.85 16.94
N VAL A 23 11.12 12.03 17.30
CA VAL A 23 10.16 12.37 18.36
C VAL A 23 10.87 12.52 19.70
N ALA A 24 11.83 11.67 20.05
CA ALA A 24 12.59 11.79 21.29
C ALA A 24 13.33 13.13 21.42
N ASN A 25 13.87 13.64 20.33
CA ASN A 25 14.63 14.90 20.32
C ASN A 25 13.75 16.15 20.22
N HIS A 26 12.54 16.02 19.68
CA HIS A 26 11.70 17.17 19.33
C HIS A 26 10.31 17.19 19.98
N ALA A 27 9.96 16.17 20.79
CA ALA A 27 8.63 16.06 21.42
C ALA A 27 8.21 17.29 22.24
N ALA A 28 9.18 18.04 22.80
CA ALA A 28 8.91 19.28 23.54
C ALA A 28 8.22 20.37 22.70
N LEU A 29 8.31 20.27 21.37
CA LEU A 29 7.65 21.18 20.42
C LEU A 29 6.18 20.81 20.19
N ALA A 30 5.77 19.62 20.62
CA ALA A 30 4.36 19.25 20.63
C ALA A 30 3.71 19.72 21.92
N ARG A 31 2.73 20.61 21.82
CA ARG A 31 2.09 21.25 22.97
C ARG A 31 0.70 20.68 23.23
N LEU A 32 0.40 20.36 24.48
CA LEU A 32 -0.92 19.91 24.93
C LEU A 32 -1.75 21.09 25.46
N GLY A 33 -3.08 21.04 25.27
CA GLY A 33 -4.02 21.98 25.87
C GLY A 33 -4.13 23.33 25.15
N THR A 34 -3.80 23.38 23.85
CA THR A 34 -3.91 24.58 23.03
C THR A 34 -5.26 24.65 22.30
N ASP A 35 -5.88 25.82 22.23
CA ASP A 35 -7.17 26.01 21.52
C ASP A 35 -7.12 25.70 20.01
N THR A 36 -5.91 25.62 19.44
CA THR A 36 -5.65 25.39 18.01
C THR A 36 -4.99 24.03 17.71
N GLY A 37 -5.08 23.08 18.64
CA GLY A 37 -4.45 21.76 18.45
C GLY A 37 -5.09 20.95 17.32
N LEU A 38 -4.26 20.36 16.46
CA LEU A 38 -4.70 19.54 15.32
C LEU A 38 -5.34 18.22 15.78
N PHE A 39 -4.82 17.63 16.85
CA PHE A 39 -5.30 16.37 17.39
C PHE A 39 -6.03 16.55 18.71
N SER A 40 -6.92 15.62 19.03
CA SER A 40 -7.55 15.42 20.32
C SER A 40 -7.10 14.08 20.89
N VAL A 41 -6.68 14.11 22.15
CA VAL A 41 -6.14 13.00 22.91
C VAL A 41 -6.96 12.80 24.16
N ASP A 42 -7.39 11.58 24.43
CA ASP A 42 -7.93 11.20 25.74
C ASP A 42 -6.80 10.51 26.53
N PRO A 43 -6.17 11.19 27.52
CA PRO A 43 -5.06 10.60 28.26
C PRO A 43 -5.50 9.48 29.22
N TRP A 44 -6.81 9.24 29.37
CA TRP A 44 -7.35 8.12 30.14
C TRP A 44 -7.68 6.90 29.28
N CYS A 45 -7.40 6.95 27.97
CA CYS A 45 -7.69 5.88 27.03
C CYS A 45 -6.43 5.52 26.22
N ASP A 46 -6.17 4.22 26.05
CA ASP A 46 -5.08 3.70 25.21
C ASP A 46 -5.39 3.80 23.71
N ARG A 47 -5.95 4.93 23.28
CA ARG A 47 -6.27 5.20 21.87
C ARG A 47 -5.27 6.18 21.27
N PRO A 48 -4.94 6.03 19.98
CA PRO A 48 -4.13 7.02 19.30
C PRO A 48 -4.87 8.38 19.23
N PRO A 49 -4.13 9.49 19.11
CA PRO A 49 -4.72 10.80 18.87
C PRO A 49 -5.64 10.77 17.64
N THR A 50 -6.77 11.45 17.72
CA THR A 50 -7.72 11.64 16.60
C THR A 50 -7.73 13.10 16.17
N TYR A 51 -8.21 13.46 14.98
CA TYR A 51 -8.34 14.87 14.62
C TYR A 51 -9.35 15.57 15.53
N ALA A 52 -8.98 16.75 16.04
CA ALA A 52 -9.82 17.49 17.00
C ALA A 52 -11.22 17.81 16.45
N VAL A 53 -11.33 18.02 15.14
CA VAL A 53 -12.60 18.27 14.43
C VAL A 53 -13.56 17.06 14.49
N ARG A 54 -13.03 15.83 14.61
CA ARG A 54 -13.83 14.59 14.60
C ARG A 54 -14.25 14.11 15.98
N ASN A 55 -13.70 14.67 17.05
CA ASN A 55 -14.01 14.24 18.40
C ASN A 55 -15.17 15.07 18.97
N THR A 56 -16.35 14.45 19.09
CA THR A 56 -17.54 15.05 19.71
C THR A 56 -17.53 14.96 21.24
N ALA A 57 -16.67 14.14 21.83
CA ALA A 57 -16.56 13.95 23.28
C ALA A 57 -15.51 14.93 23.87
N LYS A 58 -15.94 16.17 24.13
CA LYS A 58 -15.06 17.25 24.61
C LYS A 58 -14.67 17.16 26.09
N GLU A 59 -15.44 16.47 26.94
CA GLU A 59 -15.33 16.61 28.40
C GLU A 59 -14.04 16.02 29.01
N ARG A 60 -13.36 15.10 28.33
CA ARG A 60 -12.12 14.46 28.84
C ARG A 60 -10.93 14.51 27.87
N SER A 61 -11.07 15.20 26.74
CA SER A 61 -10.03 15.22 25.73
C SER A 61 -9.19 16.49 25.81
N VAL A 62 -7.86 16.34 25.68
CA VAL A 62 -6.89 17.43 25.58
C VAL A 62 -6.45 17.56 24.13
N THR A 63 -6.32 18.78 23.64
CA THR A 63 -5.83 19.05 22.29
C THR A 63 -4.31 18.94 22.22
N LEU A 64 -3.77 18.51 21.07
CA LEU A 64 -2.34 18.36 20.80
C LEU A 64 -2.00 19.16 19.54
N CYS A 65 -1.12 20.16 19.69
CA CYS A 65 -0.59 20.98 18.61
C CYS A 65 0.76 20.45 18.14
N THR A 66 0.90 20.31 16.82
CA THR A 66 2.11 19.82 16.13
C THR A 66 2.76 20.86 15.23
N HIS A 67 2.33 22.12 15.27
CA HIS A 67 2.79 23.17 14.35
C HIS A 67 4.32 23.35 14.38
N ASP A 68 4.90 23.47 15.59
CA ASP A 68 6.33 23.70 15.76
C ASP A 68 7.17 22.47 15.37
N LEU A 69 6.59 21.26 15.49
CA LEU A 69 7.22 20.04 14.95
C LEU A 69 7.33 20.09 13.43
N VAL A 70 6.28 20.55 12.75
CA VAL A 70 6.26 20.64 11.29
C VAL A 70 7.29 21.65 10.79
N GLN A 71 7.47 22.78 11.48
CA GLN A 71 8.50 23.76 11.11
C GLN A 71 9.92 23.17 11.14
N ILE A 72 10.22 22.28 12.09
CA ILE A 72 11.55 21.63 12.15
C ILE A 72 11.76 20.63 11.01
N LEU A 73 10.69 20.07 10.41
CA LEU A 73 10.83 19.16 9.28
C LEU A 73 11.47 19.86 8.06
N ASP A 74 11.39 21.18 7.97
CA ASP A 74 12.01 21.95 6.90
C ASP A 74 13.54 22.13 7.11
N ASN A 75 14.05 21.83 8.31
CA ASN A 75 15.49 21.86 8.58
C ASN A 75 16.20 20.65 7.97
N ALA A 76 17.27 20.93 7.21
CA ALA A 76 18.08 19.92 6.53
C ALA A 76 18.80 18.94 7.48
N GLU A 77 18.97 19.30 8.75
CA GLU A 77 19.67 18.51 9.77
C GLU A 77 18.83 17.36 10.37
N THR A 78 17.56 17.24 9.98
CA THR A 78 16.72 16.12 10.44
C THR A 78 17.18 14.81 9.78
N ASN A 79 17.53 13.82 10.61
CA ASN A 79 17.92 12.47 10.17
C ASN A 79 16.68 11.63 9.78
N LEU A 80 15.88 12.16 8.86
CA LEU A 80 14.69 11.55 8.30
C LEU A 80 14.88 11.39 6.79
N THR A 81 14.44 10.25 6.25
CA THR A 81 14.37 10.11 4.79
C THR A 81 13.42 11.16 4.17
N PRO A 82 13.65 11.57 2.91
CA PRO A 82 12.76 12.53 2.24
C PRO A 82 11.29 12.11 2.26
N ARG A 83 11.02 10.80 2.07
CA ARG A 83 9.68 10.21 2.17
C ARG A 83 9.07 10.42 3.55
N LEU A 84 9.79 10.07 4.62
CA LEU A 84 9.28 10.22 5.99
C LEU A 84 8.99 11.68 6.34
N ARG A 85 9.84 12.60 5.91
CA ARG A 85 9.64 14.04 6.10
C ARG A 85 8.34 14.51 5.46
N GLU A 86 8.07 14.06 4.23
CA GLU A 86 6.83 14.40 3.52
C GLU A 86 5.59 13.79 4.18
N ASP A 87 5.66 12.52 4.60
CA ASP A 87 4.57 11.87 5.33
C ASP A 87 4.27 12.62 6.64
N LEU A 88 5.29 12.92 7.45
CA LEU A 88 5.12 13.68 8.70
C LEU A 88 4.49 15.06 8.45
N ARG A 89 4.98 15.78 7.45
CA ARG A 89 4.45 17.10 7.06
C ARG A 89 2.97 16.98 6.70
N ARG A 90 2.62 15.99 5.88
CA ARG A 90 1.23 15.73 5.49
C ARG A 90 0.34 15.49 6.70
N TYR A 91 0.69 14.54 7.58
CA TYR A 91 -0.20 14.16 8.70
C TYR A 91 -0.28 15.17 9.84
N TRP A 92 0.78 15.95 10.08
CA TRP A 92 0.85 16.89 11.21
C TRP A 92 0.59 18.37 10.85
N SER A 93 0.46 18.72 9.56
CA SER A 93 0.16 20.10 9.14
C SER A 93 -1.33 20.41 9.11
N SER A 94 -2.17 19.42 8.80
CA SER A 94 -3.58 19.64 8.53
C SER A 94 -4.41 18.37 8.77
N GLU A 95 -5.71 18.56 8.98
CA GLU A 95 -6.62 17.43 9.00
C GLU A 95 -6.53 16.69 7.67
N GLN A 96 -6.28 15.38 7.74
CA GLN A 96 -6.43 14.54 6.58
C GLN A 96 -7.92 14.30 6.32
N VAL A 97 -8.55 15.30 5.68
CA VAL A 97 -9.86 15.15 5.06
C VAL A 97 -9.67 14.21 3.89
N ARG A 98 -10.46 13.12 3.86
CA ARG A 98 -10.49 12.24 2.69
C ARG A 98 -10.94 13.09 1.50
N SER A 99 -10.09 13.24 0.50
CA SER A 99 -10.38 14.05 -0.70
C SER A 99 -11.48 13.43 -1.57
N GLU A 100 -11.81 12.15 -1.33
CA GLU A 100 -12.77 11.40 -2.12
C GLU A 100 -13.98 10.98 -1.29
N TYR A 101 -15.16 11.02 -1.93
CA TYR A 101 -16.38 10.46 -1.39
C TYR A 101 -16.32 8.94 -1.41
N HIS A 102 -16.60 8.32 -0.26
CA HIS A 102 -16.76 6.87 -0.15
C HIS A 102 -18.24 6.53 -0.22
N GLN A 103 -18.62 5.79 -1.25
CA GLN A 103 -19.98 5.26 -1.38
C GLN A 103 -20.06 3.97 -0.55
N ARG A 104 -21.01 3.94 0.39
CA ARG A 104 -21.38 2.70 1.08
C ARG A 104 -22.11 1.79 0.10
N THR A 105 -21.65 0.54 -0.03
CA THR A 105 -22.25 -0.42 -0.97
C THR A 105 -22.66 -1.74 -0.32
N ASP A 106 -21.92 -2.19 0.70
CA ASP A 106 -22.17 -3.46 1.39
C ASP A 106 -22.20 -4.68 0.41
N ASP A 107 -21.41 -4.60 -0.68
CA ASP A 107 -21.36 -5.61 -1.74
C ASP A 107 -20.62 -6.88 -1.29
N ARG A 108 -21.07 -8.05 -1.74
CA ARG A 108 -20.31 -9.31 -1.57
C ARG A 108 -19.18 -9.38 -2.60
N VAL A 109 -17.98 -9.69 -2.12
CA VAL A 109 -16.77 -9.78 -2.95
C VAL A 109 -15.97 -11.03 -2.61
N GLU A 110 -15.20 -11.52 -3.56
CA GLU A 110 -14.16 -12.52 -3.32
C GLU A 110 -12.78 -11.85 -3.38
N ILE A 111 -11.88 -12.26 -2.50
CA ILE A 111 -10.54 -11.70 -2.38
C ILE A 111 -9.51 -12.81 -2.57
N VAL A 112 -8.47 -12.50 -3.34
CA VAL A 112 -7.23 -13.28 -3.43
C VAL A 112 -6.11 -12.45 -2.78
N PHE A 113 -5.33 -13.08 -1.91
CA PHE A 113 -4.17 -12.48 -1.24
C PHE A 113 -2.86 -12.96 -1.87
N GLY A 114 -1.87 -12.09 -1.96
CA GLY A 114 -0.53 -12.45 -2.44
C GLY A 114 -0.27 -12.03 -3.87
N LEU A 115 0.97 -11.59 -4.11
CA LEU A 115 1.46 -11.25 -5.46
C LEU A 115 1.33 -12.43 -6.42
N GLU A 116 1.73 -13.62 -5.98
CA GLU A 116 1.72 -14.82 -6.80
C GLU A 116 0.29 -15.23 -7.18
N ALA A 117 -0.61 -15.35 -6.20
CA ALA A 117 -2.00 -15.74 -6.45
C ALA A 117 -2.75 -14.69 -7.29
N ALA A 118 -2.48 -13.40 -7.10
CA ALA A 118 -2.99 -12.33 -7.96
C ALA A 118 -2.51 -12.48 -9.41
N HIS A 119 -1.23 -12.78 -9.60
CA HIS A 119 -0.65 -13.00 -10.92
C HIS A 119 -1.21 -14.26 -11.59
N GLN A 120 -1.37 -15.35 -10.84
CA GLN A 120 -1.99 -16.59 -11.34
C GLN A 120 -3.45 -16.38 -11.72
N LEU A 121 -4.22 -15.60 -10.94
CA LEU A 121 -5.61 -15.27 -11.25
C LEU A 121 -5.73 -14.49 -12.57
N LEU A 122 -4.82 -13.54 -12.80
CA LEU A 122 -4.85 -12.67 -13.98
C LEU A 122 -4.31 -13.34 -15.25
N THR A 123 -3.34 -14.24 -15.11
CA THR A 123 -2.74 -14.95 -16.26
C THR A 123 -3.37 -16.31 -16.52
N GLY A 124 -4.05 -16.89 -15.53
CA GLY A 124 -4.54 -18.26 -15.57
C GLY A 124 -3.45 -19.33 -15.43
N CYS A 125 -2.18 -18.94 -15.24
CA CYS A 125 -1.05 -19.85 -15.21
C CYS A 125 -0.46 -19.97 -13.81
N VAL A 126 -0.49 -21.20 -13.29
CA VAL A 126 0.11 -21.59 -12.00
C VAL A 126 1.53 -22.14 -12.13
N ASP A 127 1.92 -22.56 -13.32
CA ASP A 127 3.24 -23.11 -13.57
C ASP A 127 4.27 -21.97 -13.65
N ASP A 128 5.26 -22.01 -12.77
CA ASP A 128 6.32 -21.00 -12.72
C ASP A 128 7.33 -21.14 -13.86
N ASP A 129 7.39 -22.30 -14.53
CA ASP A 129 8.24 -22.49 -15.70
C ASP A 129 7.57 -22.00 -16.99
N ASP A 130 6.23 -21.92 -17.02
CA ASP A 130 5.46 -21.60 -18.24
C ASP A 130 4.76 -20.22 -18.20
N PHE A 131 4.69 -19.53 -17.05
CA PHE A 131 3.86 -18.32 -16.91
C PHE A 131 4.16 -17.20 -17.91
N LEU A 132 5.39 -17.11 -18.42
CA LEU A 132 5.78 -16.13 -19.43
C LEU A 132 4.94 -16.26 -20.70
N GLY A 133 4.60 -17.48 -21.12
CA GLY A 133 3.74 -17.74 -22.28
C GLY A 133 2.29 -17.32 -22.10
N HIS A 134 1.86 -17.06 -20.86
CA HIS A 134 0.47 -16.70 -20.51
C HIS A 134 0.27 -15.22 -20.25
N LEU A 135 1.33 -14.41 -20.32
CA LEU A 135 1.27 -12.97 -20.04
C LEU A 135 0.36 -12.21 -21.02
N GLY A 136 0.27 -12.66 -22.28
CA GLY A 136 -0.53 -12.01 -23.33
C GLY A 136 -1.78 -12.75 -23.77
N ALA A 137 -2.20 -13.78 -23.04
CA ALA A 137 -3.27 -14.62 -23.52
C ALA A 137 -4.65 -13.92 -23.51
N ARG A 138 -4.91 -12.90 -22.68
CA ARG A 138 -6.28 -12.38 -22.43
C ARG A 138 -6.34 -10.92 -21.99
N ASP A 139 -7.44 -10.25 -22.34
CA ASP A 139 -7.71 -8.85 -22.02
C ASP A 139 -7.61 -8.58 -20.51
N ALA A 140 -6.89 -7.50 -20.18
CA ALA A 140 -6.60 -7.12 -18.81
C ALA A 140 -7.89 -6.96 -17.97
N GLY A 141 -7.98 -7.79 -16.94
CA GLY A 141 -9.08 -7.78 -15.98
C GLY A 141 -10.13 -8.87 -16.20
N GLN A 142 -10.16 -9.57 -17.33
CA GLN A 142 -11.15 -10.63 -17.52
C GLN A 142 -10.77 -11.87 -16.71
N ARG A 143 -11.69 -12.35 -15.85
CA ARG A 143 -11.52 -13.54 -15.01
C ARG A 143 -11.01 -14.72 -15.85
N VAL A 144 -9.79 -15.16 -15.58
CA VAL A 144 -9.41 -16.54 -15.92
C VAL A 144 -9.77 -17.37 -14.70
N ILE A 145 -10.73 -18.28 -14.86
CA ILE A 145 -10.88 -19.38 -13.92
C ILE A 145 -9.57 -20.16 -14.04
N ALA A 146 -8.60 -19.87 -13.17
CA ALA A 146 -7.40 -20.65 -13.07
C ALA A 146 -7.83 -22.11 -12.92
N GLN A 147 -7.22 -23.01 -13.68
CA GLN A 147 -7.53 -24.45 -13.62
C GLN A 147 -7.09 -25.08 -12.28
N THR A 148 -6.60 -24.27 -11.34
CA THR A 148 -6.02 -24.63 -10.05
C THR A 148 -6.78 -23.89 -8.95
N PRO A 149 -6.96 -24.46 -7.75
CA PRO A 149 -7.70 -23.80 -6.68
C PRO A 149 -6.88 -22.64 -6.10
N ILE A 150 -7.06 -21.44 -6.67
CA ILE A 150 -6.69 -20.19 -5.98
C ILE A 150 -7.64 -20.05 -4.79
N GLU A 151 -7.10 -19.88 -3.59
CA GLU A 151 -7.91 -19.71 -2.39
C GLU A 151 -8.66 -18.37 -2.47
N LEU A 152 -9.98 -18.45 -2.54
CA LEU A 152 -10.88 -17.31 -2.58
C LEU A 152 -11.45 -17.09 -1.18
N HIS A 153 -11.24 -15.88 -0.66
CA HIS A 153 -11.80 -15.48 0.62
C HIS A 153 -13.04 -14.61 0.41
N SER A 154 -14.15 -14.99 1.06
CA SER A 154 -15.36 -14.17 1.04
C SER A 154 -15.20 -12.94 1.92
N ALA A 155 -15.62 -11.79 1.40
CA ALA A 155 -15.64 -10.53 2.12
C ALA A 155 -16.86 -9.67 1.75
N THR A 156 -17.05 -8.60 2.51
CA THR A 156 -18.01 -7.53 2.23
C THR A 156 -17.25 -6.24 1.96
N CYS A 157 -17.50 -5.61 0.82
CA CYS A 157 -17.06 -4.25 0.53
C CYS A 157 -18.02 -3.27 1.22
N VAL A 158 -17.62 -2.79 2.40
CA VAL A 158 -18.45 -1.90 3.23
C VAL A 158 -18.59 -0.53 2.56
N ASP A 159 -17.48 0.03 2.10
CA ASP A 159 -17.45 1.29 1.37
C ASP A 159 -16.34 1.30 0.32
N ARG A 160 -16.53 2.04 -0.78
CA ARG A 160 -15.54 2.20 -1.86
C ARG A 160 -15.47 3.62 -2.39
N SER A 161 -14.30 3.99 -2.86
CA SER A 161 -14.00 5.22 -3.60
C SER A 161 -13.19 4.89 -4.86
N PRO A 162 -12.93 5.88 -5.74
CA PRO A 162 -12.04 5.70 -6.89
C PRO A 162 -10.63 5.21 -6.51
N SER A 163 -10.11 5.59 -5.34
CA SER A 163 -8.75 5.23 -4.88
C SER A 163 -8.66 4.09 -3.86
N GLY A 164 -9.77 3.60 -3.31
CA GLY A 164 -9.71 2.48 -2.36
C GLY A 164 -11.05 1.91 -1.94
N ALA A 165 -11.02 0.96 -1.00
CA ALA A 165 -12.20 0.45 -0.33
C ALA A 165 -11.92 -0.01 1.09
N LYS A 166 -12.99 -0.11 1.87
CA LYS A 166 -13.02 -0.76 3.16
C LYS A 166 -13.68 -2.13 3.02
N LEU A 167 -12.94 -3.16 3.37
CA LEU A 167 -13.38 -4.55 3.33
C LEU A 167 -13.60 -5.07 4.74
N GLN A 168 -14.61 -5.91 4.91
CA GLN A 168 -14.87 -6.65 6.14
C GLN A 168 -14.93 -8.14 5.83
N MET A 169 -14.28 -8.93 6.66
CA MET A 169 -14.24 -10.39 6.57
C MET A 169 -14.57 -11.01 7.91
N ALA A 170 -15.26 -12.14 7.88
CA ALA A 170 -15.52 -12.92 9.08
C ALA A 170 -14.19 -13.49 9.62
N GLY A 171 -13.99 -13.37 10.93
CA GLY A 171 -12.76 -13.82 11.58
C GLY A 171 -11.52 -12.97 11.25
N ALA A 172 -10.35 -13.54 11.54
CA ALA A 172 -9.05 -12.92 11.30
C ALA A 172 -8.15 -13.85 10.47
N PRO A 173 -8.32 -13.87 9.14
CA PRO A 173 -7.46 -14.69 8.31
C PRO A 173 -6.02 -14.18 8.38
N ASP A 174 -5.08 -15.10 8.58
CA ASP A 174 -3.66 -14.78 8.68
C ASP A 174 -3.11 -14.09 7.42
N THR A 175 -3.79 -14.23 6.29
CA THR A 175 -3.45 -13.63 5.00
C THR A 175 -3.77 -12.14 4.90
N LEU A 176 -4.68 -11.61 5.74
CA LEU A 176 -5.03 -10.19 5.73
C LEU A 176 -4.01 -9.36 6.53
N ARG A 177 -2.95 -8.93 5.87
CA ARG A 177 -1.86 -8.15 6.50
C ARG A 177 -1.64 -6.80 5.83
N PRO A 178 -1.29 -5.75 6.59
CA PRO A 178 -0.82 -4.50 5.99
C PRO A 178 0.34 -4.74 5.03
N GLY A 179 0.23 -4.17 3.84
CA GLY A 179 1.20 -4.26 2.77
C GLY A 179 1.03 -5.46 1.83
N GLU A 180 0.06 -6.33 2.08
CA GLU A 180 -0.29 -7.45 1.20
C GLU A 180 -0.92 -6.96 -0.11
N LEU A 181 -0.57 -7.60 -1.23
CA LEU A 181 -1.24 -7.37 -2.51
C LEU A 181 -2.54 -8.16 -2.52
N VAL A 182 -3.63 -7.52 -2.96
CA VAL A 182 -4.93 -8.16 -3.07
C VAL A 182 -5.51 -7.99 -4.45
N THR A 183 -6.26 -9.00 -4.88
CA THR A 183 -7.15 -8.91 -6.03
C THR A 183 -8.58 -9.10 -5.56
N LEU A 184 -9.45 -8.16 -5.89
CA LEU A 184 -10.87 -8.23 -5.61
C LEU A 184 -11.67 -8.60 -6.85
N LEU A 185 -12.58 -9.54 -6.65
CA LEU A 185 -13.59 -9.95 -7.59
C LEU A 185 -14.93 -9.44 -7.08
N MET A 186 -15.43 -8.38 -7.70
CA MET A 186 -16.73 -7.81 -7.37
C MET A 186 -17.83 -8.65 -8.05
N THR A 187 -18.89 -8.98 -7.31
CA THR A 187 -20.03 -9.69 -7.89
C THR A 187 -20.69 -8.82 -8.96
N GLY A 188 -20.77 -9.33 -10.20
CA GLY A 188 -21.42 -8.62 -11.32
C GLY A 188 -20.50 -7.67 -12.10
N GLU A 189 -19.23 -7.52 -11.70
CA GLU A 189 -18.23 -6.80 -12.50
C GLU A 189 -17.35 -7.81 -13.25
N PRO A 190 -17.12 -7.62 -14.56
CA PRO A 190 -16.28 -8.54 -15.33
C PRO A 190 -14.79 -8.37 -15.03
N GLN A 191 -14.40 -7.24 -14.44
CA GLN A 191 -13.01 -6.88 -14.16
C GLN A 191 -12.68 -7.04 -12.68
N CYS A 192 -11.54 -7.66 -12.40
CA CYS A 192 -10.98 -7.67 -11.06
C CYS A 192 -10.21 -6.37 -10.76
N ARG A 193 -10.14 -5.98 -9.49
CA ARG A 193 -9.35 -4.81 -9.05
C ARG A 193 -8.16 -5.23 -8.19
N LEU A 194 -6.99 -4.71 -8.54
CA LEU A 194 -5.76 -4.89 -7.76
C LEU A 194 -5.62 -3.77 -6.73
N GLY A 195 -5.11 -4.12 -5.55
CA GLY A 195 -4.85 -3.15 -4.49
C GLY A 195 -3.84 -3.62 -3.46
N ILE A 196 -3.46 -2.71 -2.57
CA ILE A 196 -2.56 -2.99 -1.44
C ILE A 196 -3.31 -2.71 -0.15
N VAL A 197 -3.29 -3.67 0.78
CA VAL A 197 -3.83 -3.48 2.13
C VAL A 197 -3.01 -2.41 2.85
N ARG A 198 -3.62 -1.31 3.31
CA ARG A 198 -2.93 -0.22 4.01
C ARG A 198 -3.04 -0.28 5.51
N TRP A 199 -4.12 -0.87 6.02
CA TRP A 199 -4.33 -1.09 7.44
C TRP A 199 -5.33 -2.22 7.65
N THR A 200 -5.25 -2.83 8.82
CA THR A 200 -6.19 -3.84 9.29
C THR A 200 -6.63 -3.49 10.71
N GLN A 201 -7.85 -3.88 11.08
CA GLN A 201 -8.43 -3.68 12.39
C GLN A 201 -9.33 -4.86 12.74
N LEU A 202 -9.16 -5.41 13.94
CA LEU A 202 -10.09 -6.40 14.49
C LEU A 202 -11.28 -5.67 15.13
N THR A 203 -12.48 -6.10 14.81
CA THR A 203 -13.72 -5.60 15.42
C THR A 203 -13.99 -6.30 16.75
N PRO A 204 -14.87 -5.76 17.62
CA PRO A 204 -15.30 -6.45 18.83
C PRO A 204 -15.97 -7.81 18.59
N LYS A 205 -16.47 -8.06 17.37
CA LYS A 205 -17.05 -9.35 16.96
C LYS A 205 -16.00 -10.34 16.45
N LEU A 206 -14.72 -9.99 16.53
CA LEU A 206 -13.59 -10.75 15.99
C LEU A 206 -13.58 -10.86 14.45
N ASP A 207 -14.36 -10.02 13.77
CA ASP A 207 -14.24 -9.81 12.32
C ASP A 207 -13.06 -8.91 12.02
N SER A 208 -12.43 -9.11 10.87
CA SER A 208 -11.34 -8.26 10.39
C SER A 208 -11.85 -7.25 9.39
N VAL A 209 -11.41 -6.01 9.57
CA VAL A 209 -11.66 -4.91 8.65
C VAL A 209 -10.34 -4.46 8.08
N ALA A 210 -10.29 -4.19 6.78
CA ALA A 210 -9.11 -3.69 6.11
C ALA A 210 -9.43 -2.51 5.22
N GLY A 211 -8.50 -1.55 5.14
CA GLY A 211 -8.52 -0.54 4.10
C GLY A 211 -7.56 -0.92 2.98
N VAL A 212 -8.07 -0.99 1.76
CA VAL A 212 -7.30 -1.29 0.56
C VAL A 212 -7.17 -0.02 -0.28
N GLN A 213 -5.96 0.24 -0.77
CA GLN A 213 -5.71 1.25 -1.79
C GLN A 213 -5.66 0.58 -3.16
N TRP A 214 -6.41 1.09 -4.12
CA TRP A 214 -6.38 0.59 -5.50
C TRP A 214 -5.07 0.95 -6.20
N LEU A 215 -4.57 -0.01 -6.96
CA LEU A 215 -3.57 0.25 -7.99
C LEU A 215 -4.27 0.79 -9.24
N PRO A 216 -3.55 1.53 -10.10
CA PRO A 216 -4.13 2.00 -11.37
C PRO A 216 -4.64 0.84 -12.22
N ASP A 217 -5.74 1.07 -12.95
CA ASP A 217 -6.32 0.07 -13.88
C ASP A 217 -5.36 -0.29 -15.03
N SER A 218 -4.27 0.47 -15.20
CA SER A 218 -3.16 0.18 -16.13
C SER A 218 -2.15 -0.83 -15.59
N CYS A 219 -2.30 -1.31 -14.35
CA CYS A 219 -1.44 -2.34 -13.78
C CYS A 219 -1.59 -3.66 -14.55
N ARG A 220 -0.47 -4.27 -14.96
CA ARG A 220 -0.43 -5.49 -15.76
C ARG A 220 0.56 -6.51 -15.18
N PRO A 221 0.27 -7.82 -15.24
CA PRO A 221 1.25 -8.86 -14.94
C PRO A 221 2.44 -8.79 -15.89
N CYS A 222 3.64 -9.07 -15.38
CA CYS A 222 4.86 -9.21 -16.16
C CYS A 222 5.82 -10.20 -15.51
N GLY A 223 6.66 -10.83 -16.33
CA GLY A 223 7.81 -11.59 -15.86
C GLY A 223 9.04 -10.70 -15.83
N THR A 224 9.77 -10.70 -14.72
CA THR A 224 10.99 -9.89 -14.56
C THR A 224 12.18 -10.78 -14.23
N ALA A 225 13.32 -10.52 -14.85
CA ALA A 225 14.61 -11.08 -14.48
C ALA A 225 15.66 -9.97 -14.33
N VAL A 226 16.57 -10.12 -13.36
CA VAL A 226 17.76 -9.26 -13.27
C VAL A 226 18.76 -9.71 -14.31
N VAL A 227 19.36 -8.78 -15.05
CA VAL A 227 20.34 -9.06 -16.10
C VAL A 227 21.69 -8.42 -15.83
N ALA A 228 22.74 -9.08 -16.29
CA ALA A 228 24.09 -8.54 -16.39
C ALA A 228 24.52 -8.59 -17.86
N GLY A 229 24.47 -7.44 -18.54
CA GLY A 229 24.60 -7.39 -20.01
C GLY A 229 23.42 -8.10 -20.67
N LYS A 230 23.68 -9.14 -21.48
CA LYS A 230 22.65 -9.92 -22.18
C LYS A 230 22.20 -11.20 -21.45
N ARG A 231 22.72 -11.46 -20.26
CA ARG A 231 22.47 -12.71 -19.53
C ARG A 231 21.60 -12.46 -18.31
N ALA A 232 20.55 -13.26 -18.15
CA ALA A 232 19.75 -13.32 -16.93
C ALA A 232 20.59 -13.89 -15.77
N VAL A 233 20.62 -13.15 -14.67
CA VAL A 233 21.28 -13.47 -13.40
C VAL A 233 20.32 -14.16 -12.46
N THR A 234 19.03 -13.85 -12.57
CA THR A 234 17.94 -14.53 -11.86
C THR A 234 17.05 -15.28 -12.84
N PRO A 235 16.35 -16.34 -12.40
CA PRO A 235 15.14 -16.78 -13.10
C PRO A 235 14.14 -15.62 -13.26
N TYR A 236 13.22 -15.75 -14.21
CA TYR A 236 12.09 -14.85 -14.27
C TYR A 236 11.20 -15.09 -13.06
N PHE A 237 10.77 -14.00 -12.42
CA PHE A 237 9.80 -14.02 -11.33
C PHE A 237 8.57 -13.19 -11.72
N ARG A 238 7.45 -13.52 -11.08
CA ARG A 238 6.18 -12.84 -11.25
C ARG A 238 6.25 -11.43 -10.66
N SER A 239 5.71 -10.46 -11.40
CA SER A 239 5.71 -9.05 -11.02
C SER A 239 4.56 -8.32 -11.71
N PHE A 240 4.36 -7.05 -11.35
CA PHE A 240 3.39 -6.19 -12.01
C PHE A 240 4.04 -4.89 -12.46
N LEU A 241 3.73 -4.48 -13.68
CA LEU A 241 4.16 -3.21 -14.25
C LEU A 241 2.99 -2.23 -14.27
N ILE A 242 3.25 -0.99 -13.86
CA ILE A 242 2.32 0.12 -13.90
C ILE A 242 2.94 1.22 -14.78
N PRO A 243 2.34 1.51 -15.95
CA PRO A 243 2.69 2.68 -16.73
C PRO A 243 2.27 3.94 -15.99
N THR A 244 3.21 4.86 -15.74
CA THR A 244 2.92 6.15 -15.06
C THR A 244 2.46 7.23 -16.05
N ALA A 245 2.70 7.03 -17.36
CA ALA A 245 2.23 7.90 -18.44
C ALA A 245 1.92 7.05 -19.70
N PRO A 246 0.93 7.44 -20.54
CA PRO A 246 0.66 6.77 -21.80
C PRO A 246 1.79 7.12 -22.79
N SER A 247 2.82 6.28 -22.86
CA SER A 247 3.66 5.93 -24.03
C SER A 247 5.18 5.83 -23.81
N GLN A 248 5.83 6.45 -22.80
CA GLN A 248 7.31 6.43 -22.73
C GLN A 248 7.97 6.47 -21.32
N GLY A 249 7.23 6.20 -20.23
CA GLY A 249 7.77 6.15 -18.87
C GLY A 249 7.67 7.48 -18.09
N PRO A 250 8.08 7.52 -16.80
CA PRO A 250 8.65 6.44 -15.99
C PRO A 250 7.65 5.31 -15.76
N TRP A 251 8.14 4.14 -15.37
CA TRP A 251 7.30 2.99 -15.02
C TRP A 251 7.44 2.69 -13.54
N GLU A 252 6.43 2.06 -12.97
CA GLU A 252 6.50 1.53 -11.62
C GLU A 252 6.41 0.01 -11.67
N LEU A 253 7.32 -0.68 -10.97
CA LEU A 253 7.36 -2.12 -10.87
C LEU A 253 6.99 -2.55 -9.46
N ILE A 254 6.06 -3.49 -9.34
CA ILE A 254 5.75 -4.22 -8.11
C ILE A 254 6.37 -5.61 -8.21
N ALA A 255 7.26 -5.93 -7.29
CA ALA A 255 7.99 -7.19 -7.26
C ALA A 255 7.97 -7.80 -5.85
N PRO A 256 8.30 -9.09 -5.69
CA PRO A 256 8.51 -9.66 -4.37
C PRO A 256 9.62 -8.93 -3.61
N THR A 257 9.45 -8.81 -2.30
CA THR A 257 10.35 -8.04 -1.44
C THR A 257 11.78 -8.60 -1.43
N ARG A 258 12.78 -7.70 -1.40
CA ARG A 258 14.24 -8.00 -1.31
C ARG A 258 14.89 -8.71 -2.51
N ILE A 259 14.19 -8.83 -3.65
CA ILE A 259 14.80 -9.38 -4.87
C ILE A 259 15.59 -8.29 -5.64
N LEU A 260 15.10 -7.05 -5.62
CA LEU A 260 15.63 -5.94 -6.42
C LEU A 260 16.21 -4.83 -5.55
N LYS A 261 17.18 -4.10 -6.09
CA LYS A 261 17.76 -2.87 -5.53
C LYS A 261 17.99 -1.80 -6.60
N PRO A 262 18.07 -0.51 -6.22
CA PRO A 262 18.47 0.55 -7.13
C PRO A 262 19.78 0.23 -7.85
N GLY A 263 19.80 0.45 -9.17
CA GLY A 263 20.91 0.13 -10.06
C GLY A 263 20.84 -1.25 -10.71
N ASP A 264 19.91 -2.13 -10.31
CA ASP A 264 19.70 -3.39 -11.02
C ASP A 264 19.14 -3.12 -12.43
N HIS A 265 19.73 -3.79 -13.42
CA HIS A 265 19.19 -3.84 -14.78
C HIS A 265 18.26 -5.03 -14.90
N LEU A 266 17.11 -4.80 -15.51
CA LEU A 266 16.01 -5.73 -15.61
C LEU A 266 15.68 -6.01 -17.06
N HIS A 267 15.37 -7.26 -17.34
CA HIS A 267 14.65 -7.66 -18.55
C HIS A 267 13.25 -8.08 -18.15
N LEU A 268 12.26 -7.42 -18.75
CA LEU A 268 10.84 -7.68 -18.50
C LEU A 268 10.20 -8.23 -19.75
N ILE A 269 9.32 -9.20 -19.55
CA ILE A 269 8.42 -9.74 -20.55
C ILE A 269 7.01 -9.33 -20.14
N THR A 270 6.27 -8.74 -21.07
CA THR A 270 4.88 -8.32 -20.92
C THR A 270 4.06 -8.84 -22.10
N HIS A 271 2.73 -8.67 -22.05
CA HIS A 271 1.90 -8.97 -23.22
C HIS A 271 2.20 -8.10 -24.45
N GLU A 272 2.73 -6.88 -24.25
CA GLU A 272 3.06 -5.94 -25.33
C GLU A 272 4.44 -6.23 -25.94
N GLY A 273 5.22 -7.10 -25.31
CA GLY A 273 6.56 -7.47 -25.73
C GLY A 273 7.59 -7.36 -24.61
N GLU A 274 8.84 -7.36 -25.02
CA GLU A 274 10.01 -7.33 -24.14
C GLU A 274 10.51 -5.90 -23.93
N MET A 275 10.97 -5.60 -22.72
CA MET A 275 11.57 -4.31 -22.40
C MET A 275 12.75 -4.46 -21.44
N ASN A 276 13.72 -3.57 -21.59
CA ASN A 276 14.83 -3.44 -20.65
C ASN A 276 14.59 -2.20 -19.81
N LEU A 277 14.71 -2.34 -18.49
CA LEU A 277 14.53 -1.25 -17.54
C LEU A 277 15.63 -1.30 -16.48
N SER A 278 15.89 -0.17 -15.85
CA SER A 278 16.80 -0.06 -14.70
C SER A 278 16.03 0.43 -13.48
N VAL A 279 16.25 -0.19 -12.32
CA VAL A 279 15.65 0.23 -11.05
C VAL A 279 16.28 1.55 -10.62
N THR A 280 15.48 2.61 -10.51
CA THR A 280 16.00 3.93 -10.14
C THR A 280 15.86 4.20 -8.66
N THR A 281 14.66 4.06 -8.11
CA THR A 281 14.36 4.34 -6.70
C THR A 281 13.33 3.37 -6.13
N VAL A 282 13.35 3.21 -4.80
CA VAL A 282 12.32 2.47 -4.07
C VAL A 282 11.19 3.43 -3.73
N VAL A 283 9.98 3.14 -4.21
CA VAL A 283 8.76 3.91 -3.90
C VAL A 283 8.24 3.53 -2.53
N ASP A 284 8.06 2.23 -2.32
CA ASP A 284 7.55 1.65 -1.09
C ASP A 284 8.08 0.23 -0.93
N MET A 285 8.20 -0.24 0.32
CA MET A 285 8.57 -1.61 0.60
C MET A 285 7.80 -2.11 1.80
N THR A 286 7.00 -3.13 1.58
CA THR A 286 6.27 -3.85 2.63
C THR A 286 6.96 -5.19 2.86
N PHE A 287 6.47 -5.95 3.84
CA PHE A 287 6.95 -7.32 4.04
C PHE A 287 6.66 -8.23 2.82
N HIS A 288 5.60 -7.91 2.05
CA HIS A 288 5.05 -8.78 1.02
C HIS A 288 5.47 -8.36 -0.39
N VAL A 289 5.52 -7.05 -0.66
CA VAL A 289 5.89 -6.51 -1.97
C VAL A 289 6.78 -5.27 -1.85
N SER A 290 7.63 -5.08 -2.85
CA SER A 290 8.40 -3.86 -3.07
C SER A 290 7.91 -3.15 -4.33
N ARG A 291 7.82 -1.82 -4.27
CA ARG A 291 7.44 -0.95 -5.38
C ARG A 291 8.64 -0.09 -5.77
N PHE A 292 8.96 -0.04 -7.06
CA PHE A 292 10.13 0.65 -7.58
C PHE A 292 9.75 1.57 -8.73
N HIS A 293 10.41 2.73 -8.82
CA HIS A 293 10.45 3.44 -10.09
C HIS A 293 11.53 2.82 -10.97
N THR A 294 11.21 2.75 -12.26
CA THR A 294 12.11 2.21 -13.28
C THR A 294 12.15 3.13 -14.48
N ALA A 295 13.31 3.20 -15.11
CA ALA A 295 13.55 3.94 -16.34
C ALA A 295 14.12 2.99 -17.41
N PRO A 296 13.97 3.28 -18.71
CA PRO A 296 14.68 2.57 -19.77
C PRO A 296 16.20 2.53 -19.54
#